data_AF-M5TV09-F1
#
_entry.id   AF-M5TV09-F1
#
_cell.length_a   1.000
_cell.length_b   1.000
_cell.length_c   1.000
_cell.angle_alpha   90.00
_cell.angle_beta   90.00
_cell.angle_gamma   90.00
#
_symmetry.space_group_name_H-M   'P 1'
#
loop_
_entity.id
_entity.type
_entity.pdbx_description
1 polymer ?
#
loop_
_entity_poly.entity_id
_entity_poly.type
_entity_poly.pdbx_seq_one_letter_code
_entity_poly.pdbx_strand_id
1 'polypeptide(L)'
;MSVDNQLIGTSPAATSFVYYGTREIRIEKDGFRTETIRRKIKPPWYQWPVAEFVSETLWPGEIRDERIIDVELVPQATESSEDVLNRAEHLRSQAIGG
;
A
#
# COMPACT_ATOMS: atom_id res chain seq x y z
N MET A 1 8.90 0.18 -4.83
CA MET A 1 7.44 0.08 -4.57
C MET A 1 6.92 -1.23 -5.13
N SER A 2 6.04 -1.90 -4.39
CA SER A 2 5.40 -3.15 -4.82
C SER A 2 3.89 -3.15 -4.55
N VAL A 3 3.16 -3.95 -5.32
CA VAL A 3 1.73 -4.22 -5.18
C VAL A 3 1.56 -5.72 -5.06
N ASP A 4 0.87 -6.20 -4.03
CA ASP A 4 0.68 -7.62 -3.72
C ASP A 4 1.99 -8.43 -3.81
N ASN A 5 3.05 -7.87 -3.22
CA ASN A 5 4.40 -8.44 -3.21
C ASN A 5 5.09 -8.52 -4.59
N GLN A 6 4.51 -7.93 -5.64
CA GLN A 6 5.13 -7.78 -6.96
C GLN A 6 5.75 -6.38 -7.12
N LEU A 7 7.04 -6.32 -7.47
CA LEU A 7 7.75 -5.06 -7.71
C LEU A 7 7.17 -4.34 -8.93
N ILE A 8 6.81 -3.06 -8.78
CA ILE A 8 6.27 -2.22 -9.86
C ILE A 8 7.17 -1.02 -10.21
N GLY A 9 8.24 -0.78 -9.43
CA GLY A 9 9.23 0.26 -9.71
C GLY A 9 9.28 1.39 -8.66
N THR A 10 9.68 2.58 -9.09
CA THR A 10 9.77 3.81 -8.28
C THR A 10 8.58 4.73 -8.54
N SER A 11 8.18 5.53 -7.56
CA SER A 11 7.07 6.48 -7.72
C SER A 11 7.46 7.62 -8.68
N PRO A 12 6.54 8.07 -9.57
CA PRO A 12 5.23 7.50 -9.86
C PRO A 12 5.32 6.19 -10.66
N ALA A 13 4.53 5.17 -10.30
CA ALA A 13 4.39 3.94 -11.10
C ALA A 13 2.92 3.49 -11.18
N ALA A 14 2.59 2.78 -12.25
CA ALA A 14 1.25 2.28 -12.52
C ALA A 14 1.29 0.78 -12.85
N THR A 15 0.25 0.05 -12.46
CA THR A 15 0.06 -1.36 -12.83
C THR A 15 -1.42 -1.63 -13.10
N SER A 16 -1.70 -2.50 -14.08
CA SER A 16 -3.06 -2.92 -14.39
C SER A 16 -3.59 -3.91 -13.35
N PHE A 17 -4.90 -3.91 -13.11
CA PHE A 17 -5.56 -4.92 -12.28
C PHE A 17 -6.74 -5.55 -13.04
N VAL A 18 -6.95 -6.85 -12.83
CA VAL A 18 -8.09 -7.59 -13.43
C VAL A 18 -9.21 -7.80 -12.40
N TYR A 19 -8.82 -8.17 -11.17
CA TYR A 19 -9.79 -8.49 -10.12
C TYR A 19 -9.99 -7.33 -9.15
N TYR A 20 -11.26 -7.06 -8.84
CA TYR A 20 -11.67 -6.18 -7.75
C TYR A 20 -11.40 -6.86 -6.40
N GLY A 21 -10.99 -6.05 -5.42
CA GLY A 21 -10.57 -6.58 -4.12
C GLY A 21 -9.68 -5.60 -3.36
N THR A 22 -9.14 -6.07 -2.25
CA THR A 22 -8.15 -5.32 -1.48
C THR A 22 -6.76 -5.62 -2.02
N ARG A 23 -6.04 -4.57 -2.42
CA ARG A 23 -4.64 -4.64 -2.86
C ARG A 23 -3.73 -4.13 -1.75
N GLU A 24 -2.64 -4.82 -1.50
CA GLU A 24 -1.58 -4.37 -0.59
C GLU A 24 -0.52 -3.62 -1.38
N ILE A 25 -0.18 -2.40 -0.96
CA ILE A 25 0.79 -1.52 -1.60
C ILE A 25 1.89 -1.27 -0.59
N ARG A 26 3.13 -1.59 -0.94
CA ARG A 26 4.29 -1.36 -0.09
C ARG A 26 5.22 -0.34 -0.74
N ILE A 27 5.55 0.71 0.02
CA ILE A 27 6.45 1.77 -0.42
C ILE A 27 7.61 1.84 0.57
N GLU A 28 8.81 1.82 0.00
CA GLU A 28 10.08 1.87 0.71
C GLU A 28 10.90 2.99 0.09
N LYS A 29 11.50 3.81 0.95
CA LYS A 29 12.37 4.92 0.58
C LYS A 29 13.37 5.15 1.70
N ASP A 30 14.64 5.31 1.35
CA ASP A 30 15.71 5.55 2.33
C ASP A 30 15.44 6.78 3.19
N GLY A 31 15.63 6.64 4.51
CA GLY A 31 15.34 7.69 5.49
C GLY A 31 13.86 7.83 5.85
N PHE A 32 12.98 7.00 5.30
CA PHE A 32 11.56 6.95 5.61
C PHE A 32 11.17 5.57 6.11
N ARG A 33 10.11 5.52 6.90
CA ARG A 33 9.51 4.27 7.33
C ARG A 33 8.90 3.57 6.12
N THR A 34 9.03 2.24 6.07
CA THR A 34 8.26 1.42 5.14
C THR A 34 6.78 1.55 5.45
N GLU A 35 6.01 2.01 4.46
CA GLU A 35 4.56 2.13 4.57
C GLU A 35 3.89 1.00 3.78
N THR A 36 2.97 0.29 4.43
CA THR A 36 2.16 -0.77 3.82
C THR A 36 0.69 -0.40 3.92
N ILE A 37 0.06 -0.15 2.78
CA ILE A 37 -1.31 0.35 2.67
C ILE A 37 -2.19 -0.70 2.01
N ARG A 38 -3.38 -0.92 2.56
CA ARG A 38 -4.39 -1.80 1.97
C ARG A 38 -5.50 -0.97 1.34
N ARG A 39 -5.59 -0.95 0.01
CA ARG A 39 -6.61 -0.21 -0.72
C ARG A 39 -7.66 -1.17 -1.28
N LYS A 40 -8.93 -0.94 -0.93
CA LYS A 40 -10.07 -1.67 -1.51
C LYS A 40 -10.48 -1.05 -2.83
N ILE A 41 -10.28 -1.77 -3.92
CA ILE A 41 -10.80 -1.45 -5.25
C ILE A 41 -12.18 -2.08 -5.36
N LYS A 42 -13.24 -1.26 -5.36
CA LYS A 42 -14.63 -1.73 -5.48
C LYS A 42 -14.96 -1.97 -6.96
N PRO A 43 -15.76 -3.00 -7.27
CA PRO A 43 -16.30 -3.18 -8.61
C PRO A 43 -17.14 -1.96 -9.02
N PRO A 44 -17.18 -1.65 -10.32
CA PRO A 44 -17.97 -0.56 -10.83
C PRO A 44 -19.46 -0.90 -10.71
N TRP A 45 -20.26 0.15 -10.58
CA TRP A 45 -21.70 0.07 -10.31
C TRP A 45 -22.49 -0.65 -11.41
N TYR A 46 -21.97 -0.74 -12.65
CA TYR A 46 -22.62 -1.41 -13.77
C TYR A 46 -22.57 -2.94 -13.72
N GLN A 47 -21.82 -3.54 -12.78
CA GLN A 47 -21.83 -5.00 -12.53
C GLN A 47 -23.00 -5.46 -11.64
N TRP A 48 -23.98 -4.60 -11.36
CA TRP A 48 -25.25 -4.98 -10.75
C TRP A 48 -26.28 -5.38 -11.82
N PRO A 49 -27.09 -6.44 -11.60
CA PRO A 49 -27.90 -7.09 -12.65
C PRO A 49 -28.94 -6.18 -13.35
N VAL A 50 -29.26 -5.02 -12.79
CA VAL A 50 -30.20 -4.05 -13.38
C VAL A 50 -29.50 -3.03 -14.30
N ALA A 51 -28.19 -2.81 -14.13
CA ALA A 51 -27.41 -1.83 -14.89
C ALA A 51 -26.79 -2.41 -16.19
N GLU A 52 -26.49 -3.72 -16.22
CA GLU A 52 -25.94 -4.42 -17.40
C GLU A 52 -26.78 -4.18 -18.67
N PHE A 53 -28.12 -4.24 -18.57
CA PHE A 53 -29.03 -4.06 -19.70
C PHE A 53 -28.96 -2.66 -20.34
N VAL A 54 -28.65 -1.63 -19.54
CA VAL A 54 -28.56 -0.24 -20.02
C VAL A 54 -27.17 0.04 -20.61
N SER A 55 -26.11 -0.51 -20.03
CA SER A 55 -24.74 -0.31 -20.52
C SER A 55 -24.47 -1.00 -21.87
N GLU A 56 -24.97 -2.23 -22.07
CA GLU A 56 -24.82 -2.93 -23.36
C GLU A 56 -25.63 -2.28 -24.50
N THR A 57 -26.76 -1.65 -24.16
CA THR A 57 -27.67 -1.09 -25.17
C THR A 57 -27.31 0.34 -25.58
N LEU A 58 -26.70 1.15 -24.70
CA LEU A 58 -26.58 2.60 -24.90
C LEU A 58 -25.14 3.16 -24.91
N TRP A 59 -24.10 2.39 -24.55
CA TRP A 59 -22.76 2.95 -24.37
C TRP A 59 -21.72 2.41 -25.37
N PRO A 60 -21.31 3.19 -26.38
CA PRO A 60 -20.38 2.74 -27.43
C PRO A 60 -18.88 2.88 -27.09
N GLY A 61 -18.50 3.25 -25.86
CA GLY A 61 -17.11 3.57 -25.47
C GLY A 61 -16.45 2.58 -24.51
N GLU A 62 -15.11 2.48 -24.56
CA GLU A 62 -14.30 1.72 -23.60
C GLU A 62 -14.35 2.38 -22.20
N ILE A 63 -14.78 1.64 -21.18
CA ILE A 63 -14.76 2.12 -19.79
C ILE A 63 -13.40 1.81 -19.19
N ARG A 64 -12.62 2.85 -18.87
CA ARG A 64 -11.35 2.73 -18.15
C ARG A 64 -11.53 3.15 -16.69
N ASP A 65 -11.21 2.25 -15.76
CA ASP A 65 -11.21 2.55 -14.33
C ASP A 65 -9.76 2.81 -13.86
N GLU A 66 -9.44 4.08 -13.62
CA GLU A 66 -8.14 4.52 -13.10
C GLU A 66 -8.26 4.92 -11.62
N ARG A 67 -7.36 4.42 -10.78
CA ARG A 67 -7.35 4.68 -9.33
C ARG A 67 -5.99 5.21 -8.90
N ILE A 68 -5.93 6.49 -8.59
CA ILE A 68 -4.75 7.16 -8.05
C ILE A 68 -4.69 6.94 -6.53
N ILE A 69 -3.49 6.63 -6.03
CA ILE A 69 -3.24 6.38 -4.61
C ILE A 69 -2.01 7.20 -4.22
N ASP A 70 -2.27 8.30 -3.53
CA ASP A 70 -1.22 9.12 -2.94
C ASP A 70 -0.86 8.59 -1.55
N VAL A 71 0.44 8.57 -1.25
CA VAL A 71 0.98 8.05 0.00
C VAL A 71 1.96 9.06 0.57
N GLU A 72 1.69 9.53 1.79
CA GLU A 72 2.59 10.38 2.54
C GLU A 72 3.53 9.51 3.38
N LEU A 73 4.83 9.60 3.14
CA LEU A 73 5.84 8.83 3.86
C LEU A 73 6.26 9.55 5.13
N VAL A 74 6.37 8.80 6.23
CA VAL A 74 6.84 9.34 7.50
C VAL A 74 8.36 9.15 7.60
N PRO A 75 9.15 10.21 7.87
CA PRO A 75 10.58 10.07 8.12
C PRO A 75 10.86 9.04 9.21
N GLN A 76 11.89 8.23 9.00
CA GLN A 76 12.33 7.28 10.00
C GLN A 76 13.07 8.05 11.10
N ALA A 77 12.57 7.97 12.33
CA ALA A 77 13.32 8.47 13.48
C ALA A 77 14.61 7.65 13.61
N THR A 78 15.75 8.30 13.45
CA THR A 78 17.04 7.68 13.79
C THR A 78 17.12 7.74 15.31
N GLU A 79 16.96 6.60 15.98
CA GLU A 79 17.17 6.54 17.44
C GLU A 79 18.60 7.04 17.74
N SER A 80 18.76 7.85 18.78
CA SER A 80 20.09 8.32 19.17
C SER A 80 20.93 7.13 19.63
N SER A 81 22.25 7.17 19.40
CA SER A 81 23.14 6.08 19.84
C SER A 81 23.07 5.86 21.34
N GLU A 82 22.79 6.90 22.13
CA GLU A 82 22.59 6.81 23.58
C GLU A 82 21.33 6.01 23.94
N ASP A 83 20.21 6.23 23.24
CA ASP A 83 18.96 5.49 23.48
C ASP A 83 19.13 3.99 23.18
N VAL A 84 19.85 3.68 22.09
CA VAL A 84 20.15 2.29 21.72
C VAL A 84 21.04 1.62 22.78
N LEU A 85 22.07 2.32 23.27
CA LEU A 85 22.97 1.83 24.32
C LEU A 85 22.22 1.61 25.64
N ASN A 86 21.39 2.56 26.06
CA ASN A 86 20.59 2.45 27.28
C ASN A 86 19.63 1.26 27.21
N ARG A 87 18.97 1.05 26.08
CA ARG A 87 18.07 -0.10 25.87
C ARG A 87 18.84 -1.41 25.91
N ALA A 88 20.02 -1.48 25.30
CA ALA A 88 20.87 -2.66 25.32
C ALA A 88 21.35 -3.00 26.74
N GLU A 89 21.75 -2.01 27.53
CA GLU A 89 22.15 -2.21 28.92
C GLU A 89 20.97 -2.65 29.79
N HIS A 90 19.77 -2.10 29.54
CA HIS A 90 18.56 -2.54 30.24
C HIS A 90 18.24 -4.02 29.96
N LEU A 91 18.29 -4.44 28.68
CA LEU A 91 18.10 -5.85 28.29
C LEU A 91 19.17 -6.77 28.91
N ARG A 92 20.44 -6.33 28.95
CA ARG A 92 21.54 -7.06 29.59
C ARG A 92 21.29 -7.24 31.09
N SER A 93 20.90 -6.18 31.78
CA SER A 93 20.64 -6.21 33.22
C SER A 93 19.50 -7.17 33.58
N GLN A 94 18.43 -7.22 32.76
CA GLN A 94 17.32 -8.15 32.93
C GLN A 94 17.73 -9.61 32.71
N ALA A 95 18.59 -9.89 31.72
CA ALA A 95 19.03 -11.24 31.42
C ALA A 95 19.99 -11.83 32.47
N ILE A 96 20.71 -10.98 33.20
CA ILE A 96 21.65 -11.39 34.27
C ILE A 96 20.95 -11.44 35.64
N GLY A 97 19.88 -10.66 35.83
CA GLY A 97 19.16 -10.53 37.10
C GLY A 97 18.04 -11.56 37.35
N GLY A 98 17.83 -12.53 36.46
CA GLY A 98 16.87 -13.63 36.62
C GLY A 98 17.55 -14.98 36.58
#